data_AF-A0AA43DV87-F1
#
_entry.id   AF-A0AA43DV87-F1
#
_cell.length_a   1.000
_cell.length_b   1.000
_cell.length_c   1.000
_cell.angle_alpha   90.00
_cell.angle_beta   90.00
_cell.angle_gamma   90.00
#
_symmetry.space_group_name_H-M   'P 1'
#
loop_
_entity.id
_entity.type
_entity.pdbx_description
1 polymer ?
#
loop_
_entity_poly.entity_id
_entity_poly.type
_entity_poly.pdbx_seq_one_letter_code
_entity_poly.pdbx_strand_id
1 'polypeptide(L)' 'MSEWIKVEDRLPDNGVCVIGSGWNFRDEAKGRWVEPTIYSTEDADFHPLSDDGLGNVVADFNGSMEPTHWMPLPQPPTA' A
#
# COMPACT_ATOMS: atom_id res chain seq x y z
N MET A 1 8.78 14.93 6.96
CA MET A 1 8.40 13.51 7.07
C MET A 1 7.00 13.40 6.51
N SER A 2 6.74 12.40 5.66
CA SER A 2 5.38 12.15 5.17
C SER A 2 4.49 11.71 6.32
N GLU A 3 3.28 12.26 6.40
CA GLU A 3 2.28 11.89 7.41
C GLU A 3 1.43 10.72 6.92
N TRP A 4 0.95 9.88 7.84
CA TRP A 4 -0.01 8.82 7.54
C TRP A 4 -1.39 9.42 7.27
N ILE A 5 -1.99 9.02 6.16
CA ILE A 5 -3.31 9.47 5.69
C ILE A 5 -4.28 8.32 5.87
N LYS A 6 -5.44 8.54 6.50
CA LYS A 6 -6.49 7.52 6.56
C LYS A 6 -7.09 7.32 5.18
N VAL A 7 -7.35 6.07 4.84
CA VAL A 7 -8.03 5.71 3.58
C VAL A 7 -9.41 6.37 3.48
N GLU A 8 -10.11 6.53 4.61
CA GLU A 8 -11.40 7.22 4.70
C GLU A 8 -11.32 8.73 4.40
N ASP A 9 -10.18 9.36 4.71
CA ASP A 9 -9.99 10.79 4.48
C ASP A 9 -9.65 11.07 3.01
N ARG A 10 -8.78 10.24 2.43
CA ARG A 10 -8.31 10.37 1.05
C ARG A 10 -7.67 9.09 0.54
N LEU A 11 -7.95 8.75 -0.71
CA LEU A 11 -7.29 7.67 -1.45
C LEU A 11 -6.07 8.19 -2.24
N PRO A 12 -5.05 7.36 -2.53
CA PRO A 12 -3.98 7.71 -3.47
C PRO A 12 -4.52 7.90 -4.89
N ASP A 13 -3.72 8.51 -5.77
CA ASP A 13 -4.02 8.53 -7.19
C ASP A 13 -3.87 7.12 -7.80
N ASN A 14 -4.60 6.86 -8.90
CA ASN A 14 -4.58 5.57 -9.58
C ASN A 14 -3.16 5.18 -10.01
N GLY A 15 -2.76 3.93 -9.72
CA GLY A 15 -1.48 3.37 -10.11
C GLY A 15 -0.28 3.90 -9.32
N VAL A 16 -0.50 4.67 -8.24
CA VAL A 16 0.59 5.17 -7.39
C VAL A 16 0.95 4.14 -6.31
N CYS A 17 2.22 3.79 -6.24
CA CYS A 17 2.76 3.00 -5.14
C CYS A 17 2.88 3.84 -3.87
N VAL A 18 2.42 3.29 -2.75
CA VAL A 18 2.44 3.88 -1.42
C VAL A 18 2.92 2.86 -0.41
N ILE A 19 3.22 3.28 0.82
CA ILE A 19 3.28 2.36 1.95
C ILE A 19 1.89 2.29 2.56
N GLY A 20 1.27 1.11 2.53
CA GLY A 20 0.01 0.81 3.20
C GLY A 20 0.23 0.28 4.61
N SER A 21 -0.73 0.52 5.51
CA SER A 21 -0.79 -0.12 6.82
C SER A 21 -2.22 -0.52 7.17
N GLY A 22 -2.39 -1.77 7.56
CA GLY A 22 -3.66 -2.33 8.02
C GLY A 22 -3.46 -3.29 9.19
N TRP A 23 -4.50 -4.06 9.48
CA TRP A 23 -4.49 -5.05 10.55
C TRP A 23 -4.26 -6.45 9.99
N ASN A 24 -3.41 -7.23 10.67
CA ASN A 24 -3.18 -8.62 10.29
C ASN A 24 -4.48 -9.41 10.37
N PHE A 25 -4.91 -10.02 9.26
CA PHE A 25 -6.18 -10.74 9.16
C PHE A 25 -7.40 -9.93 9.62
N ARG A 26 -7.38 -8.60 9.43
CA ARG A 26 -8.44 -7.67 9.87
C ARG A 26 -8.67 -7.66 11.39
N ASP A 27 -7.67 -8.05 12.18
CA ASP A 27 -7.76 -8.17 13.63
C ASP A 27 -6.72 -7.28 14.33
N GLU A 28 -7.19 -6.28 15.08
CA GLU A 28 -6.32 -5.33 15.79
C GLU A 28 -5.44 -6.00 16.84
N ALA A 29 -5.91 -7.11 17.43
CA ALA A 29 -5.16 -7.85 18.44
C ALA A 29 -3.97 -8.60 17.85
N LYS A 30 -3.96 -8.85 16.52
CA LYS A 30 -2.85 -9.50 15.80
C LYS A 30 -1.80 -8.51 15.30
N GLY A 31 -1.96 -7.22 15.64
CA GLY A 31 -1.03 -6.16 15.27
C GLY A 31 -1.18 -5.68 13.84
N ARG A 32 -0.30 -4.76 13.45
CA ARG A 32 -0.32 -4.11 12.13
C ARG A 32 0.66 -4.74 11.16
N TRP A 33 0.26 -4.81 9.89
CA TRP A 33 1.19 -4.93 8.78
C TRP A 33 1.50 -3.54 8.21
N VAL A 34 2.68 -3.43 7.60
CA VAL A 34 3.16 -2.23 6.90
C VAL A 34 3.98 -2.68 5.69
N GLU A 35 3.51 -2.41 4.48
CA GLU A 35 4.18 -2.85 3.26
C GLU A 35 3.86 -1.96 2.04
N PRO A 36 4.66 -2.03 0.97
CA PRO A 36 4.37 -1.35 -0.27
C PRO A 36 3.10 -1.91 -0.93
N THR A 37 2.20 -1.02 -1.33
CA THR A 37 0.95 -1.34 -2.03
C THR A 37 0.70 -0.36 -3.16
N ILE A 38 -0.19 -0.72 -4.08
CA ILE A 38 -0.65 0.14 -5.17
C ILE A 38 -2.17 0.24 -5.13
N TYR A 39 -2.70 1.45 -5.32
CA TYR A 39 -4.14 1.66 -5.41
C TYR A 39 -4.59 1.64 -6.88
N SER A 40 -5.64 0.89 -7.17
CA SER A 40 -6.27 0.80 -8.48
C SER A 40 -7.68 1.39 -8.42
N THR A 41 -7.96 2.40 -9.26
CA THR A 41 -9.31 2.97 -9.38
C THR A 41 -10.23 2.13 -10.27
N GLU A 42 -9.69 1.14 -10.99
CA GLU A 42 -10.48 0.28 -11.88
C GLU A 42 -11.40 -0.67 -11.10
N ASP A 43 -10.90 -1.20 -9.99
CA ASP A 43 -11.61 -2.07 -9.04
C ASP A 43 -11.73 -1.45 -7.64
N ALA A 44 -11.21 -0.23 -7.45
CA ALA A 44 -11.26 0.54 -6.22
C ALA A 44 -10.60 -0.18 -5.02
N ASP A 45 -9.50 -0.91 -5.27
CA ASP A 45 -8.82 -1.72 -4.27
C ASP A 45 -7.31 -1.44 -4.18
N PHE A 46 -6.70 -1.89 -3.08
CA PHE A 46 -5.25 -1.91 -2.91
C PHE A 46 -4.70 -3.31 -3.21
N HIS A 47 -3.61 -3.35 -3.97
CA HIS A 47 -2.93 -4.60 -4.30
C HIS A 47 -1.54 -4.65 -3.70
N PRO A 48 -1.07 -5.84 -3.26
CA PRO A 48 0.30 -6.02 -2.83
C PRO A 48 1.24 -5.89 -4.03
N LEU A 49 2.47 -5.45 -3.76
CA LEU A 49 3.54 -5.49 -4.73
C LEU A 49 4.35 -6.78 -4.58
N SER A 50 4.64 -7.47 -5.68
CA SER A 50 5.43 -8.69 -5.72
C SER A 50 6.57 -8.60 -6.73
N ASP A 51 7.54 -9.51 -6.60
CA ASP A 51 8.60 -9.69 -7.59
C ASP A 51 8.09 -10.62 -8.70
N ASP A 52 8.28 -10.22 -9.97
CA ASP A 52 7.86 -11.02 -11.14
C ASP A 52 8.77 -12.22 -11.45
N GLY A 53 9.76 -12.51 -10.60
CA GLY A 53 10.78 -13.53 -10.80
C GLY A 53 11.95 -13.06 -11.68
N LEU A 54 11.89 -11.85 -12.23
CA LEU A 54 12.94 -11.21 -13.04
C LEU A 54 13.59 -10.03 -12.29
N GLY A 55 13.22 -9.81 -11.03
CA GLY A 55 13.71 -8.67 -10.24
C GLY A 55 12.88 -7.40 -10.42
N ASN A 56 11.77 -7.42 -11.16
CA ASN A 56 10.90 -6.26 -11.30
C ASN A 56 9.78 -6.31 -10.26
N VAL A 57 9.50 -5.16 -9.65
CA VAL A 57 8.35 -5.00 -8.77
C VAL A 57 7.10 -4.79 -9.62
N VAL A 58 6.13 -5.67 -9.47
CA VAL A 58 4.83 -5.63 -10.17
C VAL A 58 3.68 -5.70 -9.16
N ALA A 59 2.52 -5.19 -9.56
CA ALA A 59 1.31 -5.34 -8.78
C ALA A 59 0.79 -6.78 -8.90
N ASP A 60 0.52 -7.43 -7.76
CA ASP A 60 -0.24 -8.68 -7.74
C ASP A 60 -1.73 -8.39 -7.61
N PHE A 61 -2.38 -8.20 -8.75
CA PHE A 61 -3.82 -7.96 -8.84
C PHE A 61 -4.68 -9.16 -8.41
N ASN A 62 -4.09 -10.32 -8.12
CA ASN A 62 -4.84 -11.43 -7.50
C ASN A 62 -4.91 -11.30 -5.97
N GLY A 63 -4.00 -10.54 -5.38
CA GLY A 63 -4.01 -10.17 -3.97
C GLY A 63 -4.84 -8.92 -3.74
N SER A 64 -5.59 -8.90 -2.64
CA SER A 64 -6.30 -7.70 -2.15
C SER A 64 -5.76 -7.36 -0.77
N MET A 65 -5.60 -6.06 -0.53
CA MET A 65 -5.13 -5.50 0.72
C MET A 65 -6.17 -4.55 1.27
N GLU A 66 -6.31 -4.54 2.60
CA GLU A 66 -7.20 -3.61 3.29
C GLU A 66 -6.42 -2.68 4.23
N PRO A 67 -5.62 -1.76 3.68
CA PRO A 67 -4.98 -0.75 4.50
C PRO A 67 -6.03 0.16 5.13
N THR A 68 -5.76 0.54 6.36
CA THR A 68 -6.50 1.59 7.09
C THR A 68 -5.85 2.97 6.88
N HIS A 69 -4.53 2.99 6.66
CA HIS A 69 -3.74 4.19 6.46
C HIS A 69 -2.72 3.96 5.34
N TRP A 70 -2.30 5.03 4.68
CA TRP A 70 -1.21 5.01 3.71
C TRP A 70 -0.31 6.25 3.84
N MET A 71 0.89 6.18 3.29
CA MET A 71 1.76 7.34 3.11
C MET A 71 2.51 7.23 1.78
N PRO A 72 2.87 8.34 1.12
CA PRO A 72 3.70 8.29 -0.07
C PRO A 72 5.05 7.63 0.23
N LEU A 73 5.64 6.96 -0.76
CA LEU A 73 6.97 6.37 -0.62
C LEU A 73 7.98 7.44 -0.17
N PRO A 74 8.84 7.13 0.82
CA PRO A 74 9.87 8.06 1.24
C PRO A 74 10.79 8.36 0.07
N GLN A 75 11.06 9.64 -0.16
CA GLN A 75 12.08 10.04 -1.12
C GLN A 75 13.44 9.56 -0.61
N PRO A 76 14.33 9.11 -1.51
CA PRO A 76 15.70 8.80 -1.12
C PRO A 76 16.34 10.04 -0.46
N PRO A 77 17.24 9.85 0.52
CA PRO A 77 17.94 10.97 1.13
C PRO A 77 18.64 11.79 0.04
N THR A 78 18.40 13.09 0.02
CA THR A 78 19.20 14.02 -0.78
C THR A 78 20.51 14.29 -0.04
N ALA A 79 21.64 14.19 -0.74
CA ALA A 79 22.98 14.44 -0.20
C ALA A 79 23.19 15.89 0.25
#